data_AF-A0A3E1K4U1-F1
#
_entry.id   AF-A0A3E1K4U1-F1
#
_cell.length_a   1.000
_cell.length_b   1.000
_cell.length_c   1.000
_cell.angle_alpha   90.00
_cell.angle_beta   90.00
_cell.angle_gamma   90.00
#
_symmetry.space_group_name_H-M   'P 1'
#
loop_
_entity.id
_entity.type
_entity.pdbx_description
1 polymer ?
#
loop_
_entity_poly.entity_id
_entity_poly.type
_entity_poly.pdbx_seq_one_letter_code
_entity_poly.pdbx_strand_id
1 'polypeptide(L)'
;MPRLRILQAAAEEAEAAIAWYESERRGLGADFAVCVERALDLLEDGLIPLLPLPGESGRVLERGEELIVVAFAHHSRKPRYWRARNKR
;
A
#
# COMPACT_ATOMS: atom_id res chain seq x y z
N MET A 1 4.35 -3.24 18.51
CA MET A 1 3.83 -2.81 17.19
C MET A 1 4.84 -3.23 16.15
N PRO A 2 4.42 -3.88 15.05
CA PRO A 2 5.34 -4.20 13.96
C PRO A 2 5.90 -2.90 13.38
N ARG A 3 7.19 -2.88 13.03
CA ARG A 3 7.80 -1.75 12.35
C ARG A 3 7.28 -1.70 10.91
N LEU A 4 6.69 -0.58 10.49
CA LEU A 4 6.28 -0.38 9.11
C LEU A 4 7.48 0.01 8.24
N ARG A 5 7.62 -0.64 7.08
CA ARG A 5 8.57 -0.26 6.04
C ARG A 5 7.91 -0.23 4.67
N ILE A 6 8.08 0.87 3.96
CA ILE A 6 7.59 1.05 2.59
C ILE A 6 8.77 0.89 1.63
N LEU A 7 8.64 0.01 0.63
CA LEU A 7 9.65 -0.08 -0.43
C LEU A 7 9.60 1.18 -1.29
N GLN A 8 10.76 1.64 -1.77
CA GLN A 8 10.87 2.82 -2.65
C GLN A 8 9.87 2.77 -3.82
N ALA A 9 9.78 1.62 -4.50
CA ALA A 9 8.83 1.44 -5.60
C ALA A 9 7.35 1.57 -5.17
N ALA A 10 7.01 1.19 -3.93
CA ALA A 10 5.67 1.39 -3.41
C ALA A 10 5.42 2.88 -3.09
N ALA A 11 6.42 3.60 -2.56
CA ALA A 11 6.31 5.04 -2.33
C ALA A 11 6.08 5.81 -3.65
N GLU A 12 6.83 5.48 -4.71
CA GLU A 12 6.65 6.06 -6.05
C GLU A 12 5.24 5.81 -6.61
N GLU A 13 4.65 4.65 -6.31
CA GLU A 13 3.28 4.33 -6.71
C GLU A 13 2.23 5.13 -5.94
N ALA A 14 2.45 5.36 -4.65
CA ALA A 14 1.60 6.23 -3.83
C ALA A 14 1.66 7.68 -4.33
N GLU A 15 2.86 8.21 -4.59
CA GLU A 15 3.05 9.55 -5.15
C GLU A 15 2.38 9.70 -6.52
N ALA A 16 2.56 8.72 -7.41
CA ALA A 16 1.91 8.70 -8.71
C ALA A 16 0.37 8.64 -8.61
N ALA A 17 -0.16 7.93 -7.63
CA ALA A 17 -1.60 7.88 -7.35
C ALA A 17 -2.12 9.23 -6.82
N ILE A 18 -1.41 9.85 -5.87
CA ILE A 18 -1.73 11.19 -5.33
C ILE A 18 -1.77 12.22 -6.45
N ALA A 19 -0.73 12.27 -7.29
CA ALA A 19 -0.65 13.21 -8.40
C ALA A 19 -1.78 13.00 -9.42
N TRP A 20 -2.14 11.75 -9.69
CA TRP A 20 -3.26 11.44 -10.57
C TRP A 20 -4.59 11.91 -9.96
N TYR A 21 -4.87 11.56 -8.71
CA TYR A 21 -6.10 11.97 -8.04
C TYR A 21 -6.24 13.50 -7.95
N GLU A 22 -5.15 14.23 -7.71
CA GLU A 22 -5.16 15.69 -7.73
C GLU A 22 -5.52 16.25 -9.12
N SER A 23 -5.07 15.60 -10.19
CA SER A 23 -5.43 15.98 -11.56
C SER A 23 -6.89 15.71 -11.92
N GLU A 24 -7.51 14.70 -11.30
CA GLU A 24 -8.93 14.38 -11.50
C GLU A 24 -9.84 15.41 -10.80
N ARG A 25 -9.46 15.84 -9.60
CA ARG A 25 -10.19 16.87 -8.85
C ARG A 25 -9.25 17.55 -7.87
N ARG A 26 -9.24 18.89 -7.90
CA ARG A 26 -8.49 19.70 -6.94
C ARG A 26 -8.80 19.25 -5.50
N GLY A 27 -7.75 18.99 -4.72
CA GLY A 27 -7.81 18.53 -3.32
C GLY A 27 -8.02 17.03 -3.14
N LEU A 28 -8.38 16.27 -4.18
CA LEU A 28 -8.60 14.83 -4.06
C LEU A 28 -7.30 14.07 -3.83
N GLY A 29 -6.16 14.54 -4.36
CA GLY A 29 -4.86 13.94 -4.08
C GLY A 29 -4.47 14.13 -2.61
N ALA A 30 -4.75 15.30 -2.05
CA ALA A 30 -4.54 15.58 -0.63
C ALA A 30 -5.44 14.72 0.28
N ASP A 31 -6.74 14.61 -0.04
CA ASP A 31 -7.68 13.74 0.67
C ASP A 31 -7.21 12.27 0.64
N PHE A 32 -6.72 11.81 -0.52
CA PHE A 32 -6.21 10.46 -0.69
C PHE A 32 -4.94 10.22 0.14
N ALA A 33 -4.00 11.17 0.15
CA ALA A 33 -2.77 11.07 0.95
C ALA A 33 -3.09 10.92 2.45
N VAL A 34 -3.98 11.76 2.98
CA VAL A 34 -4.44 11.69 4.38
C VAL A 34 -5.08 10.34 4.69
N CYS A 35 -5.88 9.79 3.78
CA CYS A 35 -6.49 8.47 3.96
C CYS A 35 -5.44 7.35 4.00
N VAL A 36 -4.42 7.42 3.13
CA VAL A 36 -3.33 6.44 3.09
C VAL A 36 -2.51 6.50 4.37
N GLU A 37 -2.08 7.67 4.80
CA GLU A 37 -1.31 7.86 6.05
C GLU A 37 -2.06 7.28 7.24
N ARG A 38 -3.33 7.64 7.41
CA ARG A 38 -4.17 7.09 8.50
C ARG A 38 -4.31 5.57 8.43
N ALA A 39 -4.42 4.99 7.24
CA ALA A 39 -4.51 3.54 7.11
C ALA A 39 -3.20 2.85 7.50
N LEU A 40 -2.05 3.46 7.20
CA LEU A 40 -0.73 2.96 7.61
C LEU A 40 -0.54 3.06 9.13
N ASP A 41 -0.96 4.17 9.75
CA ASP A 41 -0.94 4.34 11.21
C ASP A 41 -1.74 3.22 11.90
N LEU A 42 -2.95 2.93 11.42
CA LEU A 42 -3.80 1.86 11.96
C LEU A 42 -3.16 0.46 11.82
N LEU A 43 -2.42 0.24 10.74
CA LEU A 43 -1.70 -1.03 10.51
C LEU A 43 -0.47 -1.16 11.43
N GLU A 44 0.31 -0.09 11.57
CA GLU A 44 1.46 -0.05 12.48
C GLU A 44 1.01 -0.22 13.93
N ASP A 45 -0.13 0.39 14.29
CA ASP A 45 -0.71 0.26 15.62
C ASP A 45 -1.37 -1.12 15.88
N GLY A 46 -1.50 -1.95 14.85
CA GLY A 46 -2.16 -3.26 14.94
C GLY A 46 -3.66 -3.15 15.25
N LEU A 47 -4.28 -2.01 14.96
CA LEU A 47 -5.69 -1.74 15.22
C LEU A 47 -6.61 -2.32 14.15
N ILE A 48 -6.07 -2.67 12.98
CA ILE A 48 -6.80 -3.35 11.91
C ILE A 48 -6.03 -4.59 11.41
N PRO A 49 -6.73 -5.69 11.08
CA PRO A 49 -6.08 -6.88 10.55
C PRO A 49 -5.71 -6.70 9.07
N LEU A 50 -4.66 -7.40 8.63
CA LEU A 50 -4.41 -7.59 7.20
C LEU A 50 -5.41 -8.58 6.63
N LEU A 51 -6.05 -8.22 5.52
CA LEU A 51 -6.91 -9.15 4.79
C LEU A 51 -6.06 -10.00 3.84
N PRO A 52 -6.08 -11.34 3.95
CA PRO A 52 -5.41 -12.20 3.00
C PRO A 52 -6.08 -12.05 1.62
N LEU A 53 -5.33 -11.50 0.66
CA LEU A 53 -5.73 -11.50 -0.74
C LEU A 53 -5.45 -12.88 -1.38
N PRO A 54 -6.43 -13.49 -2.07
CA PRO A 54 -6.20 -14.75 -2.76
C PRO A 54 -5.03 -14.68 -3.75
N GLY A 55 -4.12 -15.66 -3.68
CA GLY A 55 -2.94 -15.80 -4.54
C GLY A 55 -1.61 -15.44 -3.86
N GLU A 56 -0.51 -15.52 -4.61
CA GLU A 56 0.88 -15.27 -4.14
C GLU A 56 1.11 -13.87 -3.52
N SER A 57 0.11 -12.97 -3.60
CA SER A 57 0.19 -11.60 -3.08
C SER A 57 -0.54 -11.36 -1.78
N GLY A 58 -1.34 -12.30 -1.28
CA GLY A 58 -1.95 -12.17 0.05
C GLY A 58 -1.58 -13.30 0.99
N ARG A 59 -0.41 -13.93 0.76
CA ARG A 59 0.32 -14.56 1.86
C ARG A 59 0.74 -13.45 2.80
N VAL A 60 -0.12 -13.16 3.78
CA VAL A 60 0.25 -12.42 4.97
C VAL A 60 1.29 -13.27 5.69
N LEU A 61 2.57 -12.97 5.45
CA LEU A 61 3.63 -13.47 6.31
C LEU A 61 3.58 -12.60 7.55
N GLU A 62 2.77 -12.98 8.55
CA GLU A 62 2.96 -12.54 9.94
C GLU A 62 4.29 -13.13 10.43
N ARG A 63 5.40 -12.66 9.87
CA ARG A 63 6.73 -12.88 10.41
C ARG A 63 6.92 -11.73 11.37
N GLY A 64 6.76 -12.03 12.66
CA GLY A 64 6.78 -11.05 13.73
C GLY A 64 7.85 -9.97 13.54
N GLU A 65 7.45 -8.75 13.92
CA GLU A 65 8.24 -7.51 14.02
C GLU A 65 8.27 -6.55 12.82
N GLU A 66 7.98 -6.95 11.56
CA GLU A 66 8.05 -6.01 10.42
C GLU A 66 6.87 -6.15 9.44
N LEU A 67 6.21 -5.03 9.11
CA LEU A 67 5.22 -4.92 8.03
C LEU A 67 5.86 -4.26 6.81
N ILE A 68 5.88 -4.96 5.66
CA ILE A 68 6.50 -4.43 4.43
C ILE A 68 5.41 -4.11 3.39
N VAL A 69 5.30 -2.83 3.02
CA VAL A 69 4.45 -2.38 1.91
C VAL A 69 5.23 -2.52 0.60
N VAL A 70 4.80 -3.48 -0.24
CA VAL A 70 5.49 -3.83 -1.49
C VAL A 70 4.91 -3.14 -2.74
N ALA A 71 3.66 -2.67 -2.65
CA ALA A 71 2.99 -1.95 -3.74
C ALA A 71 1.75 -1.17 -3.27
N PHE A 72 1.46 -0.06 -3.94
CA PHE A 72 0.13 0.58 -3.95
C PHE A 72 -0.57 0.24 -5.26
N ALA A 73 -1.44 -0.76 -5.21
CA ALA A 73 -2.08 -1.32 -6.39
C ALA A 73 -3.32 -0.51 -6.81
N HIS A 74 -3.24 0.16 -7.97
CA HIS A 74 -4.43 0.73 -8.60
C HIS A 74 -5.12 -0.34 -9.47
N HIS A 75 -6.23 -0.91 -9.00
CA HIS A 75 -6.86 -2.08 -9.63
C HIS A 75 -7.43 -1.83 -11.04
N SER A 76 -7.64 -0.56 -11.42
CA SER A 76 -8.09 -0.18 -12.77
C SER A 76 -6.92 0.08 -13.73
N ARG A 77 -5.77 0.55 -13.22
CA ARG A 77 -4.65 1.02 -14.03
C ARG A 77 -3.43 0.10 -13.89
N LYS A 78 -3.21 -0.78 -14.88
CA LYS A 78 -2.18 -1.84 -14.92
C LYS A 78 -2.40 -2.92 -13.84
N PRO A 79 -3.48 -3.71 -13.91
CA PRO A 79 -3.71 -4.77 -12.93
C PRO A 79 -2.53 -5.76 -12.89
N ARG A 80 -2.15 -6.20 -11.68
CA ARG A 80 -1.23 -7.32 -11.38
C ARG A 80 0.27 -7.10 -11.63
N TYR A 81 0.75 -5.89 -11.96
CA TYR A 81 2.18 -5.63 -12.20
C TYR A 81 3.10 -5.90 -10.99
N TRP A 82 2.59 -5.73 -9.77
CA TRP A 82 3.32 -5.98 -8.52
C TRP A 82 3.67 -7.45 -8.26
N ARG A 83 3.00 -8.39 -8.96
CA ARG A 83 3.23 -9.85 -8.77
C ARG A 83 4.68 -10.27 -9.04
N ALA A 84 5.38 -9.58 -9.93
CA ALA A 84 6.78 -9.89 -10.24
C ALA A 84 7.74 -9.61 -9.07
N ARG A 85 7.34 -8.76 -8.11
CA ARG A 85 8.16 -8.37 -6.95
C ARG A 85 8.03 -9.31 -5.76
N ASN A 86 7.10 -10.27 -5.82
CA ASN A 86 6.87 -11.27 -4.78
C ASN A 86 7.79 -12.50 -4.89
N LYS A 87 8.76 -12.52 -5.80
CA LYS A 87 9.77 -13.59 -5.87
C LYS A 87 10.89 -13.30 -4.86
N ARG A 88 10.73 -13.79 -3.63
CA ARG A 88 11.84 -14.07 -2.71
C ARG A 88 11.84 -15.55 -2.38
#